data_AF-A0A328YUL0-F1
#
_entry.id   AF-A0A328YUL0-F1
#
_cell.length_a   1.000
_cell.length_b   1.000
_cell.length_c   1.000
_cell.angle_alpha   90.00
_cell.angle_beta   90.00
_cell.angle_gamma   90.00
#
_symmetry.space_group_name_H-M   'P 1'
#
loop_
_entity.id
_entity.type
_entity.pdbx_description
1 polymer ?
#
loop_
_entity_poly.entity_id
_entity_poly.type
_entity_poly.pdbx_seq_one_letter_code
_entity_poly.pdbx_strand_id
1 'polypeptide(L)'
;MPSSALSPHDAGALYAALQAGPLAGSAITVLHIGAAHSSIASGTGPQPHVLRTLDVGSYATAAACLRHQPPTGAEVEQAIAVVEDAVMPVRAVLPAGSALYTADADIRRIALQAGIPAQPEMQLPLEALERVYQRMASRAMGGAPQGSDAVEDDPAFIATLVILRECLHHLGFEGISIRSESAY
;
A
#
# COMPACT_ATOMS: atom_id res chain seq x y z
N MET A 1 -26.59 -12.74 5.54
CA MET A 1 -26.03 -11.44 5.14
C MET A 1 -25.10 -10.99 6.26
N PRO A 2 -23.77 -11.18 6.19
CA PRO A 2 -22.93 -10.52 7.16
C PRO A 2 -22.91 -9.04 6.79
N SER A 3 -23.40 -8.22 7.71
CA SER A 3 -23.27 -6.77 7.65
C SER A 3 -21.78 -6.45 7.64
N SER A 4 -21.26 -5.96 6.51
CA SER A 4 -19.93 -5.37 6.41
C SER A 4 -19.92 -4.05 7.18
N ALA A 5 -19.92 -4.15 8.51
CA ALA A 5 -19.60 -3.02 9.36
C ALA A 5 -18.16 -2.63 8.99
N LEU A 6 -18.02 -1.43 8.41
CA LEU A 6 -16.74 -0.86 8.08
C LEU A 6 -15.87 -0.89 9.34
N SER A 7 -14.73 -1.57 9.26
CA SER A 7 -13.77 -1.58 10.36
C SER A 7 -13.24 -0.15 10.49
N PRO A 8 -13.04 0.40 11.70
CA PRO A 8 -12.49 1.74 11.88
C PRO A 8 -11.10 1.94 11.23
N HIS A 9 -10.46 0.85 10.78
CA HIS A 9 -9.20 0.85 10.04
C HIS A 9 -9.34 0.55 8.55
N ASP A 10 -10.55 0.53 7.97
CA ASP A 10 -10.71 0.29 6.54
C ASP A 10 -10.61 1.58 5.70
N ALA A 11 -10.37 1.41 4.39
CA ALA A 11 -10.22 2.54 3.47
C ALA A 11 -11.48 3.44 3.42
N GLY A 12 -12.68 2.90 3.69
CA GLY A 12 -13.92 3.65 3.69
C GLY A 12 -14.01 4.66 4.82
N ALA A 13 -13.56 4.29 6.02
CA ALA A 13 -13.53 5.17 7.18
C ALA A 13 -12.61 6.38 6.95
N LEU A 14 -11.37 6.14 6.48
CA LEU A 14 -10.43 7.21 6.15
C LEU A 14 -10.92 8.07 4.97
N TYR A 15 -11.53 7.47 3.95
CA TYR A 15 -12.14 8.20 2.84
C TYR A 15 -13.21 9.19 3.34
N ALA A 16 -14.11 8.72 4.20
CA ALA A 16 -15.18 9.56 4.75
C ALA A 16 -14.60 10.72 5.59
N ALA A 17 -13.58 10.47 6.41
CA ALA A 17 -12.91 11.52 7.19
C ALA A 17 -12.24 12.57 6.29
N LEU A 18 -11.55 12.14 5.22
CA LEU A 18 -10.92 13.03 4.26
C LEU A 18 -11.93 13.93 3.52
N GLN A 19 -13.05 13.35 3.10
CA GLN A 19 -14.12 14.07 2.40
C GLN A 19 -14.97 14.95 3.31
N ALA A 20 -15.06 14.64 4.60
CA ALA A 20 -15.72 15.49 5.60
C ALA A 20 -14.85 16.69 6.02
N GLY A 21 -13.55 16.63 5.75
CA GLY A 21 -12.60 17.66 6.15
C GLY A 21 -11.80 18.22 4.98
N PRO A 22 -10.45 18.06 4.98
CA PRO A 22 -9.54 18.87 4.18
C PRO A 22 -9.65 18.65 2.66
N LEU A 23 -10.26 17.55 2.21
CA LEU A 23 -10.35 17.19 0.79
C LEU A 23 -11.79 17.15 0.28
N ALA A 24 -12.73 17.79 0.97
CA ALA A 24 -14.13 17.82 0.60
C ALA A 24 -14.33 18.19 -0.89
N GLY A 25 -14.98 17.30 -1.64
CA GLY A 25 -15.29 17.49 -3.06
C GLY A 25 -14.13 17.21 -4.02
N SER A 26 -12.95 16.83 -3.50
CA SER A 26 -11.80 16.44 -4.33
C SER A 26 -11.91 14.98 -4.77
N ALA A 27 -11.33 14.65 -5.92
CA ALA A 27 -11.15 13.28 -6.36
C ALA A 27 -10.04 12.60 -5.53
N ILE A 28 -10.41 11.64 -4.68
CA ILE A 28 -9.47 10.93 -3.83
C ILE A 28 -9.65 9.43 -3.92
N THR A 29 -8.56 8.71 -3.74
CA THR A 29 -8.52 7.27 -3.52
C THR A 29 -7.81 7.01 -2.20
N VAL A 30 -8.30 6.06 -1.43
CA VAL A 30 -7.72 5.62 -0.17
C VAL A 30 -7.37 4.15 -0.29
N LEU A 31 -6.16 3.80 0.14
CA LEU A 31 -5.66 2.43 0.25
C LEU A 31 -5.42 2.09 1.73
N HIS A 32 -5.93 0.94 2.15
CA HIS A 32 -5.56 0.28 3.39
C HIS A 32 -5.10 -1.15 3.10
N ILE A 33 -3.91 -1.53 3.55
CA ILE A 33 -3.35 -2.87 3.47
C ILE A 33 -3.52 -3.56 4.84
N GLY A 34 -4.58 -4.36 4.96
CA GLY A 34 -4.82 -5.14 6.16
C GLY A 34 -4.03 -6.46 6.18
N ALA A 35 -4.14 -7.19 7.29
CA ALA A 35 -3.41 -8.45 7.47
C ALA A 35 -3.85 -9.55 6.48
N ALA A 36 -5.16 -9.71 6.31
CA ALA A 36 -5.73 -10.74 5.42
C ALA A 36 -6.16 -10.18 4.05
N HIS A 37 -6.65 -8.95 4.03
CA HIS A 37 -7.19 -8.29 2.84
C HIS A 37 -6.80 -6.82 2.81
N SER A 38 -6.76 -6.26 1.62
CA SER A 38 -6.60 -4.83 1.37
C SER A 38 -7.93 -4.23 0.96
N SER A 39 -8.11 -2.95 1.19
CA SER A 39 -9.31 -2.22 0.77
C SER A 39 -8.95 -0.93 0.05
N ILE A 40 -9.76 -0.61 -0.96
CA ILE A 40 -9.66 0.62 -1.73
C ILE A 40 -11.02 1.33 -1.70
N ALA A 41 -11.03 2.60 -1.32
CA ALA A 41 -12.18 3.48 -1.40
C ALA A 41 -11.87 4.68 -2.30
N SER A 42 -12.72 5.00 -3.27
CA SER A 42 -12.47 6.08 -4.21
C SER A 42 -13.73 6.82 -4.64
N GLY A 43 -13.59 8.11 -4.91
CA GLY A 43 -14.68 8.98 -5.32
C GLY A 43 -14.36 10.47 -5.24
N THR A 44 -15.36 11.29 -5.54
CA THR A 44 -15.26 12.76 -5.61
C THR A 44 -16.17 13.47 -4.61
N GLY A 45 -16.85 12.73 -3.74
CA GLY A 45 -17.86 13.27 -2.84
C GLY A 45 -17.89 12.58 -1.48
N PRO A 46 -18.85 12.92 -0.62
CA PRO A 46 -18.89 12.45 0.78
C PRO A 46 -18.94 10.92 0.93
N GLN A 47 -19.45 10.22 -0.08
CA GLN A 47 -19.47 8.77 -0.14
C GLN A 47 -18.61 8.29 -1.32
N PRO A 48 -17.85 7.20 -1.14
CA PRO A 48 -17.06 6.64 -2.22
C PRO A 48 -17.98 6.01 -3.28
N HIS A 49 -17.67 6.25 -4.55
CA HIS A 49 -18.33 5.56 -5.67
C HIS A 49 -17.79 4.15 -5.86
N VAL A 50 -16.54 3.92 -5.41
CA VAL A 50 -15.84 2.65 -5.47
C VAL A 50 -15.44 2.27 -4.06
N LEU A 51 -15.89 1.10 -3.60
CA LEU A 51 -15.38 0.46 -2.40
C LEU A 51 -15.09 -1.01 -2.75
N ARG A 52 -13.82 -1.39 -2.71
CA ARG A 52 -13.35 -2.73 -3.12
C ARG A 52 -12.48 -3.34 -2.05
N THR A 53 -12.70 -4.63 -1.82
CA THR A 53 -11.79 -5.48 -1.07
C THR A 53 -10.96 -6.29 -2.06
N LEU A 54 -9.66 -6.39 -1.80
CA LEU A 54 -8.72 -7.19 -2.57
C LEU A 54 -8.31 -8.40 -1.73
N ASP A 55 -8.22 -9.55 -2.37
CA ASP A 55 -7.83 -10.83 -1.73
C ASP A 55 -6.31 -10.94 -1.54
N VAL A 56 -5.69 -9.84 -1.12
CA VAL A 56 -4.28 -9.73 -0.75
C VAL A 56 -4.17 -8.87 0.49
N GLY A 57 -3.42 -9.36 1.48
CA GLY A 57 -3.09 -8.63 2.71
C GLY A 57 -1.68 -8.98 3.14
N SER A 58 -1.07 -8.16 3.99
CA SER A 58 0.35 -8.30 4.34
C SER A 58 0.70 -9.70 4.84
N TYR A 59 -0.02 -10.21 5.83
CA TYR A 59 0.20 -11.55 6.38
C TYR A 59 -0.28 -12.67 5.45
N ALA A 60 -1.42 -12.51 4.77
CA ALA A 60 -1.94 -13.52 3.86
C ALA A 60 -1.00 -13.76 2.67
N THR A 61 -0.53 -12.69 2.04
CA THR A 61 0.41 -12.75 0.92
C THR A 61 1.77 -13.29 1.37
N ALA A 62 2.27 -12.85 2.53
CA ALA A 62 3.50 -13.37 3.11
C ALA A 62 3.41 -14.89 3.38
N ALA A 63 2.35 -15.34 4.05
CA ALA A 63 2.16 -16.76 4.35
C ALA A 63 2.00 -17.63 3.09
N ALA A 64 1.38 -17.09 2.03
CA ALA A 64 1.19 -17.79 0.77
C ALA A 64 2.48 -17.92 -0.05
N CYS A 65 3.32 -16.87 -0.07
CA CYS A 65 4.40 -16.74 -1.05
C CYS A 65 5.81 -16.73 -0.46
N LEU A 66 6.01 -16.21 0.76
CA LEU A 66 7.34 -15.85 1.29
C LEU A 66 7.74 -16.78 2.44
N ARG A 67 8.41 -17.89 2.12
CA ARG A 67 8.78 -18.93 3.11
C ARG A 67 10.15 -18.71 3.74
N HIS A 68 11.02 -17.94 3.08
CA HIS A 68 12.38 -17.66 3.54
C HIS A 68 12.52 -16.24 4.09
N GLN A 69 13.54 -16.04 4.92
CA GLN A 69 13.92 -14.73 5.47
C GLN A 69 15.45 -14.54 5.32
N PRO A 70 15.92 -13.73 4.35
CA PRO A 70 15.14 -13.00 3.34
C PRO A 70 14.44 -13.93 2.34
N PRO A 71 13.35 -13.49 1.69
CA PRO A 71 12.70 -14.25 0.63
C PRO A 71 13.62 -14.40 -0.58
N THR A 72 13.47 -15.50 -1.30
CA THR A 72 14.17 -15.75 -2.57
C THR A 72 13.54 -14.93 -3.70
N GLY A 73 14.29 -14.66 -4.76
CA GLY A 73 13.75 -13.97 -5.95
C GLY A 73 12.49 -14.65 -6.51
N ALA A 74 12.45 -15.98 -6.57
CA ALA A 74 11.29 -16.72 -7.06
C ALA A 74 10.03 -16.54 -6.17
N GLU A 75 10.20 -16.41 -4.86
CA GLU A 75 9.11 -16.13 -3.93
C GLU A 75 8.57 -14.71 -4.08
N VAL A 76 9.45 -13.75 -4.35
CA VAL A 76 9.06 -12.36 -4.64
C VAL A 76 8.27 -12.29 -5.96
N GLU A 77 8.75 -12.92 -7.03
CA GLU A 77 8.02 -12.99 -8.31
C GLU A 77 6.64 -13.65 -8.16
N GLN A 78 6.54 -14.71 -7.34
CA GLN A 78 5.25 -15.33 -7.05
C GLN A 78 4.31 -14.37 -6.28
N ALA A 79 4.83 -13.61 -5.33
CA ALA A 79 4.04 -12.61 -4.60
C ALA A 79 3.56 -11.49 -5.53
N ILE A 80 4.42 -11.03 -6.45
CA ILE A 80 4.06 -10.04 -7.47
C ILE A 80 2.91 -10.55 -8.33
N ALA A 81 3.01 -11.77 -8.89
CA ALA A 81 1.96 -12.32 -9.74
C ALA A 81 0.60 -12.40 -9.02
N VAL A 82 0.58 -12.85 -7.75
CA VAL A 82 -0.65 -12.92 -6.94
C VAL A 82 -1.24 -11.53 -6.69
N VAL A 83 -0.39 -10.55 -6.41
CA VAL A 83 -0.82 -9.17 -6.14
C VAL A 83 -1.30 -8.47 -7.41
N GLU A 84 -0.59 -8.64 -8.52
CA GLU A 84 -0.93 -8.08 -9.83
C GLU A 84 -2.34 -8.50 -10.25
N ASP A 85 -2.64 -9.80 -10.18
CA ASP A 85 -3.96 -10.36 -10.49
C ASP A 85 -5.09 -9.73 -9.64
N ALA A 86 -4.80 -9.44 -8.36
CA ALA A 86 -5.76 -8.83 -7.45
C ALA A 86 -5.96 -7.32 -7.71
N VAL A 87 -4.90 -6.61 -8.12
CA VAL A 87 -4.87 -5.15 -8.24
C VAL A 87 -5.33 -4.66 -9.61
N MET A 88 -4.88 -5.28 -10.70
CA MET A 88 -5.15 -4.83 -12.08
C MET A 88 -6.63 -4.54 -12.37
N PRO A 89 -7.61 -5.37 -11.95
CA PRO A 89 -9.02 -5.13 -12.24
C PRO A 89 -9.58 -3.83 -11.63
N VAL A 90 -8.91 -3.26 -10.61
CA VAL A 90 -9.37 -2.05 -9.93
C VAL A 90 -9.16 -0.81 -10.80
N ARG A 91 -8.14 -0.78 -11.66
CA ARG A 91 -7.83 0.40 -12.50
C ARG A 91 -9.01 0.87 -13.33
N ALA A 92 -9.83 -0.06 -13.84
CA ALA A 92 -10.97 0.25 -14.71
C ALA A 92 -12.11 1.00 -14.00
N VAL A 93 -12.16 0.97 -12.67
CA VAL A 93 -13.24 1.60 -11.90
C VAL A 93 -12.80 2.88 -11.19
N LEU A 94 -11.49 3.20 -11.16
CA LEU A 94 -10.99 4.38 -10.46
C LEU A 94 -11.26 5.67 -11.24
N PRO A 95 -11.69 6.76 -10.56
CA PRO A 95 -11.81 8.07 -11.17
C PRO A 95 -10.44 8.59 -11.62
N ALA A 96 -10.39 9.13 -12.83
CA ALA A 96 -9.19 9.74 -13.38
C ALA A 96 -8.74 10.94 -12.52
N GLY A 97 -7.42 11.06 -12.33
CA GLY A 97 -6.83 12.20 -11.60
C GLY A 97 -7.04 12.19 -10.09
N SER A 98 -7.58 11.11 -9.51
CA SER A 98 -7.67 11.00 -8.05
C SER A 98 -6.27 10.94 -7.40
N ALA A 99 -6.10 11.59 -6.26
CA ALA A 99 -4.88 11.46 -5.45
C ALA A 99 -5.02 10.30 -4.45
N LEU A 100 -3.93 9.55 -4.22
CA LEU A 100 -3.92 8.37 -3.34
C LEU A 100 -3.50 8.72 -1.91
N TYR A 101 -4.24 8.23 -0.92
CA TYR A 101 -4.02 8.45 0.50
C TYR A 101 -4.00 7.14 1.30
N THR A 102 -3.31 7.16 2.43
CA THR A 102 -3.34 6.10 3.45
C THR A 102 -3.07 6.67 4.85
N ALA A 103 -3.44 5.90 5.88
CA ALA A 103 -3.01 6.09 7.25
C ALA A 103 -2.19 4.89 7.78
N ASP A 104 -1.80 3.96 6.92
CA ASP A 104 -1.16 2.71 7.34
C ASP A 104 0.24 2.95 7.91
N ALA A 105 0.45 2.44 9.13
CA ALA A 105 1.74 2.52 9.81
C ALA A 105 2.85 1.77 9.05
N ASP A 106 2.53 0.68 8.36
CA ASP A 106 3.51 -0.06 7.56
C ASP A 106 3.91 0.68 6.28
N ILE A 107 2.98 1.38 5.62
CA ILE A 107 3.31 2.25 4.49
C ILE A 107 4.15 3.44 4.96
N ARG A 108 3.85 3.99 6.15
CA ARG A 108 4.70 4.99 6.80
C ARG A 108 6.11 4.46 7.04
N ARG A 109 6.26 3.23 7.53
CA ARG A 109 7.56 2.58 7.75
C ARG A 109 8.34 2.40 6.44
N ILE A 110 7.67 2.04 5.34
CA ILE A 110 8.28 2.02 3.99
C ILE A 110 8.79 3.41 3.61
N ALA A 111 8.01 4.47 3.83
CA ALA A 111 8.44 5.83 3.51
C ALA A 111 9.69 6.26 4.30
N LEU A 112 9.79 5.87 5.58
CA LEU A 112 10.99 6.11 6.38
C LEU A 112 12.21 5.37 5.81
N GLN A 113 12.06 4.12 5.39
CA GLN A 113 13.14 3.38 4.70
C GLN A 113 13.47 3.96 3.33
N ALA A 114 12.54 4.66 2.68
CA ALA A 114 12.79 5.40 1.46
C ALA A 114 13.57 6.72 1.68
N GLY A 115 13.90 7.04 2.94
CA GLY A 115 14.60 8.26 3.33
C GLY A 115 13.69 9.47 3.47
N ILE A 116 12.36 9.30 3.48
CA ILE A 116 11.41 10.39 3.71
C ILE A 116 11.44 10.76 5.19
N PRO A 117 11.71 12.02 5.56
CA PRO A 117 11.74 12.43 6.96
C PRO A 117 10.39 12.21 7.65
N ALA A 118 10.43 11.76 8.90
CA ALA A 118 9.23 11.57 9.70
C ALA A 118 8.49 12.90 9.92
N GLN A 119 7.28 13.01 9.38
CA GLN A 119 6.40 14.19 9.53
C GLN A 119 4.95 13.73 9.76
N PRO A 120 4.04 14.59 10.26
CA PRO A 120 2.61 14.24 10.40
C PRO A 120 1.97 13.84 9.07
N GLU A 121 2.36 14.52 7.99
CA GLU A 121 2.03 14.15 6.61
C GLU A 121 3.33 13.85 5.85
N MET A 122 3.35 12.74 5.11
CA MET A 122 4.50 12.34 4.30
C MET A 122 4.04 12.06 2.86
N GLN A 123 4.91 12.35 1.90
CA GLN A 123 4.71 11.98 0.50
C GLN A 123 5.72 10.90 0.14
N LEU A 124 5.23 9.74 -0.28
CA LEU A 124 6.06 8.66 -0.79
C LEU A 124 5.85 8.56 -2.32
N PRO A 125 6.77 9.13 -3.12
CA PRO A 125 6.71 8.99 -4.57
C PRO A 125 7.07 7.57 -5.00
N LEU A 126 6.48 7.10 -6.10
CA LEU A 126 6.73 5.79 -6.68
C LEU A 126 8.24 5.53 -6.89
N GLU A 127 8.98 6.52 -7.37
CA GLU A 127 10.43 6.41 -7.56
C GLU A 127 11.18 6.09 -6.27
N ALA A 128 10.74 6.62 -5.12
CA ALA A 128 11.37 6.35 -3.83
C ALA A 128 10.98 4.96 -3.30
N LEU A 129 9.73 4.54 -3.53
CA LEU A 129 9.29 3.18 -3.27
C LEU A 129 10.11 2.16 -4.08
N GLU A 130 10.31 2.42 -5.37
CA GLU A 130 11.08 1.55 -6.27
C GLU A 130 12.53 1.41 -5.82
N ARG A 131 13.14 2.45 -5.23
CA ARG A 131 14.47 2.32 -4.63
C ARG A 131 14.49 1.37 -3.43
N VAL A 132 13.45 1.39 -2.59
CA VAL A 132 13.32 0.42 -1.48
C VAL A 132 13.16 -0.99 -2.03
N TYR A 133 12.31 -1.16 -3.04
CA TYR A 133 12.11 -2.43 -3.73
C TYR A 133 13.41 -2.97 -4.36
N GLN A 134 14.20 -2.14 -5.06
CA GLN A 134 15.46 -2.57 -5.67
C GLN A 134 16.48 -3.05 -4.64
N ARG A 135 16.56 -2.42 -3.47
CA ARG A 135 17.44 -2.88 -2.38
C ARG A 135 16.99 -4.23 -1.82
N MET A 136 15.69 -4.42 -1.65
CA MET A 136 15.10 -5.70 -1.26
C MET A 136 15.39 -6.79 -2.30
N ALA A 137 15.13 -6.51 -3.59
CA ALA A 137 15.36 -7.46 -4.67
C ALA A 137 16.84 -7.86 -4.81
N SER A 138 17.77 -6.89 -4.68
CA SER A 138 19.20 -7.16 -4.63
C SER A 138 19.56 -8.14 -3.51
N ARG A 139 18.94 -7.98 -2.34
CA ARG A 139 19.12 -8.88 -1.19
C ARG A 139 18.53 -10.27 -1.41
N ALA A 140 17.36 -10.36 -2.03
CA ALA A 140 16.72 -11.63 -2.43
C ALA A 140 17.55 -12.44 -3.44
N MET A 141 18.46 -11.78 -4.16
CA MET A 141 19.45 -12.38 -5.07
C MET A 141 20.78 -12.73 -4.39
N GLY A 142 20.89 -12.59 -3.07
CA GLY A 142 22.12 -12.89 -2.32
C GLY A 142 23.12 -11.72 -2.27
N GLY A 143 22.70 -10.51 -2.65
CA GLY A 143 23.50 -9.29 -2.47
C GLY A 143 23.75 -9.00 -0.99
N ALA A 144 24.98 -8.60 -0.65
CA ALA A 144 25.31 -8.21 0.72
C ALA A 144 24.66 -6.85 1.06
N PRO A 145 24.06 -6.70 2.26
CA PRO A 145 23.57 -5.40 2.71
C PRO A 145 24.75 -4.43 2.86
N GLN A 146 24.68 -3.27 2.20
CA GLN A 146 25.70 -2.24 2.31
C GLN A 146 25.32 -1.25 3.42
N GLY A 147 26.00 -1.32 4.56
CA GLY A 147 25.85 -0.33 5.65
C GLY A 147 24.43 -0.21 6.22
N SER A 148 23.98 1.01 6.48
CA SER A 148 22.63 1.31 7.02
C SER A 148 21.49 1.19 6.00
N ASP A 149 21.77 0.64 4.81
CA ASP A 149 20.83 0.55 3.68
C ASP A 149 20.03 -0.77 3.66
N ALA A 150 20.09 -1.53 4.77
CA ALA A 150 19.39 -2.79 4.90
C ALA A 150 17.87 -2.57 4.99
N VAL A 151 17.16 -3.12 4.01
CA VAL A 151 15.70 -3.24 4.03
C VAL A 151 15.31 -4.33 5.03
N GLU A 152 14.22 -4.13 5.76
CA GLU A 152 13.69 -5.15 6.67
C GLU A 152 13.31 -6.44 5.92
N ASP A 153 13.72 -7.60 6.45
CA ASP A 153 13.43 -8.91 5.85
C ASP A 153 12.12 -9.53 6.35
N ASP A 154 11.37 -8.82 7.18
CA ASP A 154 10.10 -9.31 7.70
C ASP A 154 9.15 -9.65 6.53
N PRO A 155 8.65 -10.89 6.39
CA PRO A 155 7.82 -11.27 5.26
C PRO A 155 6.55 -10.43 5.12
N ALA A 156 5.92 -10.01 6.22
CA ALA A 156 4.74 -9.15 6.15
C ALA A 156 5.10 -7.75 5.63
N PHE A 157 6.25 -7.19 6.04
CA PHE A 157 6.77 -5.96 5.45
C PHE A 157 7.06 -6.07 3.96
N ILE A 158 7.72 -7.16 3.51
CA ILE A 158 8.00 -7.39 2.09
C ILE A 158 6.69 -7.52 1.30
N ALA A 159 5.70 -8.24 1.83
CA ALA A 159 4.39 -8.34 1.22
C ALA A 159 3.70 -6.97 1.12
N THR A 160 3.73 -6.14 2.16
CA THR A 160 3.21 -4.76 2.11
C THR A 160 3.93 -3.92 1.05
N LEU A 161 5.26 -4.04 0.93
CA LEU A 161 6.06 -3.36 -0.08
C LEU A 161 5.64 -3.77 -1.50
N VAL A 162 5.46 -5.06 -1.76
CA VAL A 162 4.97 -5.59 -3.05
C VAL A 162 3.54 -5.11 -3.33
N ILE A 163 2.61 -5.25 -2.38
CA ILE A 163 1.23 -4.78 -2.53
C ILE A 163 1.18 -3.30 -2.86
N LEU A 164 1.92 -2.46 -2.13
CA LEU A 164 1.97 -1.03 -2.39
C LEU A 164 2.56 -0.71 -3.77
N ARG A 165 3.64 -1.39 -4.16
CA ARG A 165 4.29 -1.20 -5.45
C ARG A 165 3.34 -1.49 -6.61
N GLU A 166 2.69 -2.65 -6.59
CA GLU A 166 1.77 -3.03 -7.65
C GLU A 166 0.51 -2.14 -7.66
N CYS A 167 0.03 -1.70 -6.50
CA CYS A 167 -1.02 -0.68 -6.41
C CYS A 167 -0.60 0.63 -7.09
N LEU A 168 0.57 1.18 -6.79
CA LEU A 168 1.01 2.43 -7.43
C LEU A 168 1.19 2.25 -8.95
N HIS A 169 1.85 1.17 -9.36
CA HIS A 169 2.19 0.92 -10.75
C HIS A 169 0.95 0.63 -11.60
N HIS A 170 0.16 -0.39 -11.26
CA HIS A 170 -0.97 -0.82 -12.09
C HIS A 170 -2.18 0.11 -11.99
N LEU A 171 -2.34 0.81 -10.85
CA LEU A 171 -3.41 1.80 -10.71
C LEU A 171 -2.98 3.19 -11.20
N GLY A 172 -1.72 3.37 -11.62
CA GLY A 172 -1.22 4.58 -12.28
C GLY A 172 -1.12 5.80 -11.35
N PHE A 173 -0.66 5.59 -10.12
CA PHE A 173 -0.37 6.66 -9.16
C PHE A 173 1.13 6.95 -9.11
N GLU A 174 1.50 8.23 -9.16
CA GLU A 174 2.90 8.66 -9.07
C GLU A 174 3.45 8.64 -7.63
N GLY A 175 2.58 8.41 -6.64
CA GLY A 175 2.92 8.34 -5.23
C GLY A 175 1.70 8.22 -4.33
N ILE A 176 1.96 8.18 -3.03
CA ILE A 176 0.93 8.11 -1.99
C ILE A 176 1.18 9.14 -0.88
N SER A 177 0.10 9.80 -0.48
CA SER A 177 0.05 10.68 0.69
C SER A 177 -0.23 9.88 1.95
N ILE A 178 0.65 9.95 2.93
CA ILE A 178 0.56 9.23 4.20
C ILE A 178 0.21 10.23 5.29
N ARG A 179 -0.87 9.99 6.03
CA ARG A 179 -1.30 10.84 7.14
C ARG A 179 -1.27 10.05 8.44
N SER A 180 -0.82 10.66 9.53
CA SER A 180 -0.94 10.00 10.83
C SER A 180 -2.39 10.00 11.31
N GLU A 181 -2.81 8.95 12.02
CA GLU A 181 -4.12 8.90 12.68
C GLU A 181 -4.32 10.06 13.68
N SER A 182 -3.23 10.67 14.18
CA SER A 182 -3.28 11.79 15.13
C SER A 182 -3.55 13.17 14.49
N ALA A 183 -3.74 13.22 13.17
CA ALA A 183 -3.97 14.47 12.44
C ALA A 183 -5.47 14.78 12.18
N TYR A 184 -6.39 14.01 12.76
CA TYR A 184 -7.84 14.20 12.66
C TYR A 184 -8.50 14.43 14.02
#